data_AF-A0A7I4C4T2-F1
#
_entry.id   AF-A0A7I4C4T2-F1
#
_cell.length_a   1.000
_cell.length_b   1.000
_cell.length_c   1.000
_cell.angle_alpha   90.00
_cell.angle_beta   90.00
_cell.angle_gamma   90.00
#
_symmetry.space_group_name_H-M   'P 1'
#
loop_
_entity.id
_entity.type
_entity.pdbx_description
1 polymer ?
#
loop_
_entity_poly.entity_id
_entity_poly.type
_entity_poly.pdbx_seq_one_letter_code
_entity_poly.pdbx_strand_id
1 'polypeptide(L)'
;MRPPSGVLAPNATIIATVVKFLEQPEREHPRGKKTKDKFKIVSLSVEPGVDFTPELFEDQRELVTVERILQVVFIDPQKASSEELDRLQKRLTEAEAAEAAEAARTRPAAEMMPKGTMVVEGLVIDEWKQRRENYLARQHGEGGESL
;
A
#
# COMPACT_ATOMS: atom_id res chain seq x y z
N MET A 1 0.24 3.55 -0.28
CA MET A 1 0.80 2.80 0.87
C MET A 1 -0.30 2.65 1.90
N ARG A 2 -0.44 1.48 2.51
CA ARG A 2 -1.42 1.23 3.57
C ARG A 2 -0.83 0.34 4.68
N PRO A 3 -0.98 0.71 5.97
CA PRO A 3 -1.37 2.06 6.39
C PRO A 3 -0.27 3.08 6.04
N PRO A 4 -0.62 4.35 5.74
CA PRO A 4 0.37 5.39 5.43
C PRO A 4 1.06 5.94 6.69
N SER A 5 0.44 5.79 7.85
CA SER A 5 0.91 6.26 9.15
C SER A 5 0.22 5.49 10.29
N GLY A 6 0.75 5.58 11.50
CA GLY A 6 0.17 4.97 12.69
C GLY A 6 1.12 4.97 13.88
N VAL A 7 0.59 4.55 15.04
CA VAL A 7 1.37 4.32 16.26
C VAL A 7 1.56 2.83 16.45
N LEU A 8 2.78 2.41 16.78
CA LEU A 8 3.12 1.02 17.05
C LEU A 8 3.37 0.84 18.54
N ALA A 9 2.85 -0.25 19.10
CA ALA A 9 3.27 -0.67 20.43
C ALA A 9 4.78 -1.02 20.44
N PRO A 10 5.45 -0.91 21.59
CA PRO A 10 6.86 -1.30 21.69
C PRO A 10 7.08 -2.73 21.20
N ASN A 11 8.11 -2.93 20.37
CA ASN A 11 8.45 -4.22 19.73
C ASN A 11 7.40 -4.80 18.76
N ALA A 12 6.33 -4.07 18.46
CA ALA A 12 5.40 -4.46 17.42
C ALA A 12 6.05 -4.32 16.04
N THR A 13 5.63 -5.19 15.12
CA THR A 13 5.99 -5.13 13.70
C THR A 13 4.75 -4.77 12.90
N ILE A 14 4.93 -4.03 11.81
CA ILE A 14 3.85 -3.67 10.89
C ILE A 14 4.20 -4.08 9.48
N ILE A 15 3.19 -4.47 8.72
CA ILE A 15 3.27 -4.73 7.29
C ILE A 15 2.60 -3.56 6.56
N ALA A 16 3.35 -2.90 5.68
CA ALA A 16 2.85 -1.80 4.87
C ALA A 16 2.79 -2.20 3.40
N THR A 17 1.58 -2.21 2.84
CA THR A 17 1.33 -2.57 1.45
C THR A 17 1.48 -1.35 0.55
N VAL A 18 2.35 -1.46 -0.45
CA VAL A 18 2.65 -0.39 -1.41
C VAL A 18 2.23 -0.84 -2.81
N VAL A 19 1.19 -0.21 -3.33
CA VAL A 19 0.74 -0.42 -4.71
C VAL A 19 1.13 0.80 -5.53
N LYS A 20 1.83 0.56 -6.66
CA LYS A 20 2.10 1.57 -7.68
C LYS A 20 1.29 1.21 -8.92
N PHE A 21 0.42 2.11 -9.35
CA PHE A 21 -0.25 1.98 -10.64
C PHE A 21 0.76 2.34 -11.74
N LEU A 22 1.05 1.37 -12.60
CA LEU A 22 1.81 1.60 -13.82
C LEU A 22 0.80 1.87 -14.93
N GLU A 23 0.74 3.10 -15.41
CA GLU A 23 0.05 3.39 -16.67
C GLU A 23 0.75 2.60 -17.78
N GLN A 24 -0.01 1.85 -18.57
CA GLN A 24 0.57 1.08 -19.68
C GLN A 24 1.21 2.09 -20.64
N PRO A 25 2.52 1.98 -20.91
CA PRO A 25 3.15 2.90 -21.85
C PRO A 25 2.53 2.66 -23.23
N GLU A 26 1.79 3.64 -23.72
CA GLU A 26 1.30 3.66 -25.08
C GLU A 26 2.50 3.87 -26.00
N ARG A 27 3.10 2.74 -26.39
CA ARG A 27 4.25 2.58 -27.29
C ARG A 27 5.62 3.03 -26.74
N GLU A 28 6.55 2.11 -26.96
CA GLU A 28 7.99 2.22 -26.90
C GLU A 28 8.68 2.24 -25.51
N HIS A 29 9.16 1.04 -25.16
CA HIS A 29 10.22 0.70 -24.22
C HIS A 29 10.92 1.85 -23.47
N PRO A 30 10.70 2.01 -22.15
CA PRO A 30 11.62 2.80 -21.34
C PRO A 30 12.89 1.97 -21.09
N ARG A 31 13.81 1.97 -22.05
CA ARG A 31 15.17 1.47 -21.85
C ARG A 31 15.79 2.22 -20.67
N GLY A 32 16.03 1.52 -19.56
CA GLY A 32 17.04 1.89 -18.56
C GLY A 32 16.79 3.15 -17.72
N LYS A 33 15.53 3.57 -17.50
CA LYS A 33 15.27 4.65 -16.52
C LYS A 33 15.55 4.11 -15.12
N LYS A 34 16.71 4.46 -14.55
CA LYS A 34 17.00 4.28 -13.11
C LYS A 34 15.88 4.98 -12.33
N THR A 35 15.15 4.23 -11.53
CA THR A 35 14.03 4.76 -10.76
C THR A 35 14.57 5.66 -9.64
N LYS A 36 14.09 6.90 -9.65
CA LYS A 36 14.37 7.90 -8.61
C LYS A 36 13.39 7.81 -7.44
N ASP A 37 12.41 6.89 -7.54
CA ASP A 37 11.39 6.67 -6.52
C ASP A 37 12.06 6.21 -5.23
N LYS A 38 11.68 6.86 -4.13
CA LYS A 38 12.18 6.59 -2.79
C LYS A 38 11.00 6.58 -1.82
N PHE A 39 11.08 5.74 -0.80
CA PHE A 39 10.19 5.79 0.35
C PHE A 39 10.96 6.32 1.54
N LYS A 40 10.45 7.37 2.16
CA LYS A 40 10.99 7.90 3.42
C LYS A 40 10.06 7.44 4.54
N ILE A 41 10.62 6.71 5.50
CA ILE A 41 9.97 6.29 6.73
C ILE A 41 10.56 7.16 7.84
N VAL A 42 9.70 7.85 8.58
CA VAL A 42 10.08 8.69 9.72
C VAL A 42 9.36 8.15 10.95
N SER A 43 10.07 8.06 12.06
CA SER A 43 9.50 7.64 13.34
C SER A 43 9.90 8.59 14.45
N LEU A 44 8.97 8.78 15.38
CA LEU A 44 9.10 9.57 16.58
C LEU A 44 8.69 8.69 17.77
N SER A 45 9.40 8.80 18.88
CA SER A 45 8.98 8.19 20.14
C SER A 45 7.89 9.04 20.78
N VAL A 46 6.75 8.44 21.09
CA VAL A 46 5.61 9.13 21.72
C VAL A 46 5.28 8.49 23.06
N GLU A 47 4.68 9.27 23.95
CA GLU A 47 4.14 8.76 25.21
C GLU A 47 2.95 7.81 24.98
N PRO A 48 2.70 6.84 25.88
CA PRO A 48 1.56 5.94 25.76
C PRO A 48 0.23 6.69 25.71
N GLY A 49 -0.66 6.28 24.81
CA GLY A 49 -2.00 6.87 24.67
C GLY A 49 -2.08 8.10 23.78
N VAL A 50 -0.98 8.51 23.15
CA VAL A 50 -0.98 9.54 22.09
C VAL A 50 -1.44 8.91 20.78
N ASP A 51 -2.48 9.48 20.17
CA ASP A 51 -2.92 9.12 18.83
C ASP A 51 -2.03 9.78 17.76
N PHE A 52 -1.89 9.13 16.60
CA PHE A 52 -1.14 9.72 15.49
C PHE A 52 -1.88 10.94 14.95
N THR A 53 -1.20 12.08 14.95
CA THR A 53 -1.57 13.23 14.12
C THR A 53 -0.35 13.72 13.33
N PRO A 54 -0.52 14.19 12.08
CA PRO A 54 0.60 14.68 11.26
C PRO A 54 1.41 15.79 11.94
N GLU A 55 0.76 16.63 12.74
CA GLU A 55 1.33 17.81 13.40
C GLU A 55 2.38 17.41 14.47
N LEU A 56 2.29 16.21 15.05
CA LEU A 56 3.30 15.70 15.99
C LEU A 56 4.71 15.74 15.42
N PHE A 57 4.84 15.45 14.13
CA PHE A 57 6.14 15.47 13.45
C PHE A 57 6.65 16.88 13.18
N GLU A 58 5.80 17.91 13.22
CA GLU A 58 6.19 19.32 13.07
C GLU A 58 6.56 19.93 14.42
N ASP A 59 5.78 19.63 15.46
CA ASP A 59 6.00 20.11 16.83
C ASP A 59 7.23 19.48 17.49
N GLN A 60 7.48 18.20 17.18
CA GLN A 60 8.54 17.41 17.79
C GLN A 60 9.64 17.02 16.79
N ARG A 61 9.91 17.90 15.80
CA ARG A 61 10.92 17.65 14.75
C ARG A 61 12.29 17.28 15.30
N GLU A 62 12.68 17.87 16.43
CA GLU A 62 13.97 17.62 17.09
C GLU A 62 14.02 16.26 17.78
N LEU A 63 12.86 15.66 18.09
CA LEU A 63 12.74 14.36 18.73
C LEU A 63 12.58 13.22 17.73
N VAL A 64 12.56 13.50 16.42
CA VAL A 64 12.50 12.47 15.37
C VAL A 64 13.66 11.50 15.57
N THR A 65 13.33 10.30 16.01
CA THR A 65 14.30 9.31 16.46
C THR A 65 15.00 8.62 15.29
N VAL A 66 14.28 8.43 14.17
CA VAL A 66 14.79 7.72 13.01
C VAL A 66 14.18 8.24 11.70
N GLU A 67 15.04 8.52 10.73
CA GLU A 67 14.68 8.69 9.32
C GLU A 67 15.34 7.59 8.48
N ARG A 68 14.55 6.83 7.71
CA ARG A 68 15.05 5.80 6.78
C ARG A 68 14.53 6.08 5.38
N ILE A 69 15.45 6.12 4.42
CA ILE A 69 15.12 6.28 3.00
C ILE A 69 15.41 4.95 2.30
N LEU A 70 14.37 4.36 1.73
CA LEU A 70 14.42 3.13 0.93
C LEU A 70 14.40 3.50 -0.55
N GLN A 71 15.24 2.84 -1.35
CA GLN A 71 15.22 2.97 -2.81
C GLN A 71 14.30 1.92 -3.43
N VAL A 72 13.47 2.34 -4.38
CA VAL A 72 12.65 1.40 -5.17
C VAL A 72 13.47 0.85 -6.32
N VAL A 73 13.63 -0.48 -6.35
CA VAL A 73 14.28 -1.21 -7.43
C VAL A 73 13.21 -1.99 -8.19
N PHE A 74 13.07 -1.70 -9.49
CA PHE A 74 12.19 -2.46 -10.38
C PHE A 74 12.99 -3.59 -11.01
N ILE A 75 12.41 -4.77 -10.99
CA ILE A 75 13.03 -5.98 -11.49
C ILE A 75 12.29 -6.39 -12.76
N ASP A 76 13.04 -6.59 -13.84
CA ASP A 76 12.53 -7.13 -15.09
C ASP A 76 12.52 -8.67 -14.98
N PRO A 77 11.35 -9.32 -14.99
CA PRO A 77 11.25 -10.76 -14.81
C PRO A 77 11.92 -11.55 -15.94
N GLN A 78 12.16 -10.94 -17.10
CA GLN A 78 12.87 -11.58 -18.22
C GLN A 78 14.39 -11.51 -18.09
N LYS A 79 14.92 -10.66 -17.20
CA LYS A 79 16.36 -10.45 -17.01
C LYS A 79 16.88 -10.93 -15.66
N ALA A 80 16.03 -10.97 -14.64
CA ALA A 80 16.40 -11.46 -13.33
C ALA A 80 16.66 -12.96 -13.35
N SER A 81 17.52 -13.44 -12.45
CA SER A 81 17.71 -14.89 -12.31
C SER A 81 16.45 -15.53 -11.72
N SER A 82 16.16 -16.78 -12.10
CA SER A 82 15.01 -17.52 -11.57
C SER A 82 15.05 -17.59 -10.03
N GLU A 83 16.23 -17.80 -9.46
CA GLU A 83 16.41 -17.90 -8.00
C GLU A 83 16.07 -16.59 -7.26
N GLU A 84 16.41 -15.44 -7.84
CA GLU A 84 16.06 -14.13 -7.26
C GLU A 84 14.55 -13.90 -7.29
N LEU A 85 13.89 -14.26 -8.41
CA LEU A 85 12.45 -14.13 -8.56
C LEU A 85 11.70 -15.02 -7.56
N ASP A 86 12.10 -16.28 -7.42
CA ASP A 86 11.48 -17.23 -6.48
C ASP A 86 11.59 -16.74 -5.03
N ARG A 87 12.75 -16.20 -4.64
CA ARG A 87 12.95 -15.62 -3.29
C ARG A 87 12.02 -14.42 -3.06
N LEU A 88 11.86 -13.56 -4.05
CA LEU A 88 11.00 -12.38 -3.92
C LEU A 88 9.52 -12.76 -3.86
N GLN A 89 9.09 -13.72 -4.68
CA GLN A 89 7.73 -14.26 -4.61
C GLN A 89 7.44 -14.89 -3.26
N LYS A 90 8.36 -15.71 -2.73
CA LYS A 90 8.21 -16.31 -1.39
C LYS A 90 8.02 -15.24 -0.32
N ARG A 91 8.82 -14.16 -0.35
CA ARG A 91 8.69 -13.05 0.60
C ARG A 91 7.35 -12.32 0.48
N LEU A 92 6.83 -12.17 -0.74
CA LEU A 92 5.52 -11.59 -0.97
C LEU A 92 4.42 -12.47 -0.35
N THR A 93 4.45 -13.78 -0.63
CA THR A 93 3.49 -14.73 -0.05
C THR A 93 3.55 -14.78 1.48
N GLU A 94 4.75 -14.71 2.06
CA GLU A 94 4.92 -14.65 3.51
C GLU A 94 4.31 -13.37 4.11
N ALA A 95 4.51 -12.22 3.45
CA ALA A 95 3.92 -10.96 3.88
C ALA A 95 2.38 -10.97 3.76
N GLU A 96 1.84 -11.49 2.66
CA GLU A 96 0.38 -11.66 2.47
C GLU A 96 -0.21 -12.62 3.49
N ALA A 97 0.48 -13.72 3.81
CA ALA A 97 0.05 -14.67 4.83
C ALA A 97 0.09 -14.05 6.25
N ALA A 98 1.09 -13.23 6.54
CA ALA A 98 1.18 -12.51 7.81
C ALA A 98 0.10 -11.44 7.93
N GLU A 99 -0.20 -10.69 6.86
CA GLU A 99 -1.33 -9.75 6.80
C GLU A 99 -2.67 -10.49 7.01
N ALA A 100 -2.87 -11.63 6.33
CA ALA A 100 -4.07 -12.45 6.50
C ALA A 100 -4.21 -13.00 7.93
N ALA A 101 -3.11 -13.43 8.55
CA ALA A 101 -3.08 -13.89 9.94
C ALA A 101 -3.40 -12.76 10.93
N GLU A 102 -2.88 -11.56 10.70
CA GLU A 102 -3.23 -10.36 11.49
C GLU A 102 -4.71 -10.01 11.34
N ALA A 103 -5.22 -9.97 10.11
CA ALA A 103 -6.63 -9.74 9.82
C ALA A 103 -7.56 -10.83 10.38
N ALA A 104 -7.09 -12.06 10.55
CA ALA A 104 -7.83 -13.14 11.20
C ALA A 104 -7.85 -12.99 12.73
N ARG A 105 -6.82 -12.38 13.34
CA ARG A 105 -6.78 -12.09 14.78
C ARG A 105 -7.67 -10.91 15.18
N THR A 106 -7.85 -9.93 14.30
CA THR A 106 -8.73 -8.79 14.55
C THR A 106 -10.22 -9.12 14.36
N ARG A 107 -10.57 -10.16 13.61
CA ARG A 107 -11.96 -10.60 13.37
C ARG A 107 -12.73 -11.17 14.58
N PRO A 108 -12.22 -12.09 15.42
CA PRO A 108 -13.01 -12.67 16.51
C PRO A 108 -13.29 -11.70 17.67
N ALA A 109 -12.60 -10.56 17.76
CA ALA A 109 -12.85 -9.56 18.80
C ALA A 109 -13.94 -8.53 18.42
N ALA A 110 -14.24 -8.38 17.13
CA ALA A 110 -15.20 -7.40 16.63
C ALA A 110 -16.67 -7.86 16.70
N GLU A 111 -16.94 -9.15 16.97
CA GLU A 111 -18.30 -9.71 17.02
C GLU A 111 -18.99 -9.61 18.39
N MET A 112 -18.35 -9.04 19.42
CA MET A 112 -18.93 -8.82 20.76
C MET A 112 -19.13 -7.33 21.09
N MET A 113 -19.76 -6.57 20.19
CA MET A 113 -20.41 -5.30 20.56
C MET A 113 -21.79 -5.19 19.89
N PRO A 114 -22.89 -4.99 20.67
CA PRO A 114 -24.22 -4.90 20.10
C PRO A 114 -24.47 -3.52 19.49
N LYS A 115 -24.83 -3.53 18.19
CA LYS A 115 -25.62 -2.56 17.41
C LYS A 115 -25.41 -1.07 17.70
N GLY A 116 -24.68 -0.38 16.82
CA GLY A 116 -24.68 1.08 16.85
C GLY A 116 -23.91 1.86 15.80
N THR A 117 -23.42 1.30 14.69
CA THR A 117 -23.02 2.12 13.53
C THR A 117 -23.03 1.25 12.28
N MET A 118 -23.94 1.53 11.35
CA MET A 118 -23.83 1.03 9.98
C MET A 118 -22.61 1.71 9.37
N VAL A 119 -21.45 1.05 9.43
CA VAL A 119 -20.37 1.33 8.48
C VAL A 119 -20.82 0.67 7.20
N VAL A 120 -21.36 1.48 6.29
CA VAL A 120 -21.65 1.07 4.92
C VAL A 120 -20.36 0.49 4.36
N GLU A 121 -20.42 -0.82 4.16
CA GLU A 121 -19.40 -1.68 3.62
C GLU A 121 -19.22 -1.33 2.13
N GLY A 122 -18.36 -0.33 1.91
CA GLY A 122 -17.83 0.04 0.61
C GLY A 122 -16.32 0.06 0.73
N LEU A 123 -15.68 -1.09 0.51
CA LEU A 123 -14.23 -1.12 0.34
C LEU A 123 -13.92 -0.23 -0.87
N VAL A 124 -13.27 0.92 -0.65
CA VAL A 124 -12.90 1.92 -1.69
C VAL A 124 -12.15 1.27 -2.89
N ILE A 125 -11.60 0.07 -2.69
CA ILE A 125 -11.04 -0.79 -3.74
C ILE A 125 -12.09 -1.16 -4.80
N ASP A 126 -13.31 -1.53 -4.40
CA ASP A 126 -14.40 -1.87 -5.31
C ASP A 126 -14.93 -0.63 -6.04
N GLU A 127 -15.05 0.50 -5.35
CA GLU A 127 -15.50 1.75 -5.99
C GLU A 127 -14.50 2.28 -7.03
N TRP A 128 -13.19 2.11 -6.78
CA TRP A 128 -12.14 2.51 -7.73
C TRP A 128 -12.01 1.53 -8.90
N LYS A 129 -12.18 0.23 -8.64
CA LYS A 129 -12.29 -0.79 -9.69
C LYS A 129 -13.50 -0.52 -10.59
N GLN A 130 -14.64 -0.19 -10.00
CA GLN A 130 -15.87 0.14 -10.72
C GLN A 130 -15.73 1.45 -11.52
N ARG A 131 -15.04 2.47 -10.98
CA ARG A 131 -14.69 3.69 -11.74
C ARG A 131 -13.81 3.38 -12.95
N ARG A 132 -12.84 2.47 -12.80
CA ARG A 132 -11.94 2.04 -13.90
C ARG A 132 -12.69 1.25 -14.96
N GLU A 133 -13.54 0.31 -14.57
CA GLU A 133 -14.39 -0.46 -15.50
C GLU A 133 -15.36 0.47 -16.25
N ASN A 134 -15.97 1.44 -15.56
CA ASN A 134 -16.82 2.44 -16.20
C ASN A 134 -16.05 3.36 -17.17
N TYR A 135 -14.80 3.70 -16.87
CA TYR A 135 -13.98 4.51 -17.77
C TYR A 135 -13.60 3.73 -19.05
N LEU A 136 -13.23 2.45 -18.90
CA LEU A 136 -12.92 1.57 -20.03
C LEU A 136 -14.15 1.25 -20.88
N ALA A 137 -15.32 1.03 -20.25
CA ALA A 137 -16.58 0.80 -20.94
C ALA A 137 -17.02 2.01 -21.77
N ARG A 138 -16.79 3.24 -21.28
CA ARG A 138 -17.04 4.47 -22.02
C ARG A 138 -16.11 4.61 -23.23
N GLN A 139 -14.84 4.25 -23.10
CA GLN A 139 -13.90 4.29 -24.22
C GLN A 139 -14.19 3.24 -25.32
N HIS A 140 -14.75 2.09 -24.95
CA HIS A 140 -15.20 1.08 -25.92
C HIS A 140 -16.54 1.42 -26.59
N GLY A 141 -17.28 2.43 -26.11
CA GLY A 141 -18.58 2.86 -26.65
C GLY A 141 -18.55 4.06 -27.61
N GLU A 142 -17.48 4.85 -27.66
CA GLU A 142 -17.34 6.02 -28.55
C GLU A 142 -16.49 5.72 -29.80
N GLY A 143 -16.59 4.49 -30.34
CA GLY A 143 -15.83 4.02 -31.52
C GLY A 143 -16.65 3.53 -32.71
N GLY A 144 -17.98 3.59 -32.64
CA GLY A 144 -18.91 3.33 -33.74
C GLY A 144 -20.28 3.78 -33.24
N GLU A 145 -20.93 4.77 -33.82
CA GLU A 145 -21.45 4.76 -35.18
C GLU A 145 -21.29 6.14 -35.84
N SER A 146 -20.53 6.20 -36.93
CA SER A 146 -20.68 7.22 -37.97
C SER A 146 -20.75 6.48 -39.29
N LEU A 147 -21.97 6.20 -39.73
CA LEU A 147 -22.33 5.91 -41.12
C LEU A 147 -23.82 6.13 -41.30
#